data_AF-A0AB35XFJ0-F1
#
_entry.id   AF-A0AB35XFJ0-F1
#
_cell.length_a   1.000
_cell.length_b   1.000
_cell.length_c   1.000
_cell.angle_alpha   90.00
_cell.angle_beta   90.00
_cell.angle_gamma   90.00
#
_symmetry.space_group_name_H-M   'P 1'
#
loop_
_entity.id
_entity.type
_entity.pdbx_description
1 polymer ?
#
loop_
_entity_poly.entity_id
_entity_poly.type
_entity_poly.pdbx_seq_one_letter_code
_entity_poly.pdbx_strand_id
1 'polypeptide(L)'
;MTTELAPAMIEKAREAITRSNFWEFIDRTMTLELAVASAKYDGERVPNRLRKAAKAMLNVVYDPLMRRFVDGISSSGKALEKLDELKAYRDSLVTKVANEFTEAEKFGDVGEYRRHRAERMMQNAA
;
A
#
# COMPACT_ATOMS: atom_id res chain seq x y z
N MET A 1 13.76 -19.07 -7.97
CA MET A 1 14.49 -18.52 -6.80
C MET A 1 13.87 -17.17 -6.51
N THR A 2 12.97 -17.08 -5.52
CA THR A 2 12.43 -15.79 -5.06
C THR A 2 13.57 -15.08 -4.35
N THR A 3 14.22 -14.14 -5.02
CA THR A 3 15.19 -13.27 -4.38
C THR A 3 14.43 -12.48 -3.32
N GLU A 4 14.72 -12.71 -2.05
CA GLU A 4 14.17 -11.89 -0.97
C GLU A 4 14.55 -10.43 -1.26
N LEU A 5 13.55 -9.54 -1.26
CA LEU A 5 13.77 -8.13 -1.52
C LEU A 5 14.63 -7.54 -0.41
N ALA A 6 15.74 -6.90 -0.79
CA ALA A 6 16.62 -6.25 0.16
C ALA A 6 15.84 -5.19 0.96
N PRO A 7 15.99 -5.12 2.30
CA PRO A 7 15.27 -4.14 3.14
C PRO A 7 15.44 -2.69 2.66
N ALA A 8 16.63 -2.34 2.15
CA ALA A 8 16.90 -1.03 1.58
C ALA A 8 16.01 -0.70 0.36
N MET A 9 15.68 -1.69 -0.48
CA MET A 9 14.79 -1.49 -1.63
C MET A 9 13.34 -1.32 -1.21
N ILE A 10 12.93 -2.01 -0.15
CA ILE A 10 11.59 -1.84 0.45
C ILE A 10 11.44 -0.42 0.99
N GLU A 11 12.45 0.09 1.71
CA GLU A 11 12.40 1.44 2.26
C GLU A 11 12.39 2.50 1.14
N LYS A 12 13.28 2.36 0.15
CA LYS A 12 13.29 3.22 -1.03
C LYS A 12 11.95 3.21 -1.77
N ALA A 13 11.29 2.04 -1.85
CA ALA A 13 9.96 1.92 -2.42
C ALA A 13 8.88 2.65 -1.61
N ARG A 14 8.91 2.55 -0.27
CA ARG A 14 8.00 3.28 0.61
C ARG A 14 8.17 4.79 0.45
N GLU A 15 9.40 5.28 0.43
CA GLU A 15 9.70 6.70 0.20
C GLU A 15 9.20 7.16 -1.18
N ALA A 16 9.46 6.39 -2.23
CA ALA A 16 9.02 6.71 -3.59
C ALA A 16 7.49 6.76 -3.69
N ILE A 17 6.78 5.80 -3.10
CA ILE A 17 5.31 5.77 -3.08
C ILE A 17 4.77 6.97 -2.31
N THR A 18 5.36 7.32 -1.17
CA THR A 18 4.95 8.46 -0.33
C THR A 18 5.09 9.79 -1.06
N ARG A 19 6.02 9.90 -2.02
CA ARG A 19 6.20 11.09 -2.87
C ARG A 19 5.38 11.05 -4.17
N SER A 20 4.57 10.02 -4.36
CA SER A 20 3.77 9.80 -5.58
C SER A 20 2.28 10.02 -5.34
N ASN A 21 1.46 9.91 -6.39
CA ASN A 21 0.00 9.93 -6.26
C ASN A 21 -0.58 8.77 -5.43
N PHE A 22 0.20 7.72 -5.16
CA PHE A 22 -0.22 6.56 -4.36
C PHE A 22 0.08 6.69 -2.87
N TRP A 23 0.57 7.86 -2.42
CA TRP A 23 0.93 8.14 -1.02
C TRP A 23 -0.19 7.79 -0.04
N GLU A 24 -1.44 7.97 -0.47
CA GLU A 24 -2.62 7.79 0.35
C GLU A 24 -2.78 6.34 0.84
N PHE A 25 -2.33 5.34 0.06
CA PHE A 25 -2.33 3.94 0.48
C PHE A 25 -1.34 3.64 1.61
N ILE A 26 -0.28 4.42 1.75
CA ILE A 26 0.66 4.30 2.88
C ILE A 26 0.05 4.99 4.11
N ASP A 27 -0.31 6.26 3.96
CA ASP A 27 -0.76 7.12 5.05
C ASP A 27 -2.08 6.64 5.70
N ARG A 28 -3.08 6.33 4.88
CA ARG A 28 -4.41 5.96 5.39
C ARG A 28 -4.42 4.58 6.01
N THR A 29 -3.66 3.63 5.44
CA THR A 29 -3.48 2.32 6.05
C THR A 29 -2.82 2.44 7.42
N MET A 30 -1.75 3.22 7.54
CA MET A 30 -1.07 3.46 8.81
C MET A 30 -1.99 4.12 9.84
N THR A 31 -2.79 5.10 9.42
CA THR A 31 -3.78 5.74 10.30
C THR A 31 -4.79 4.75 10.88
N LEU A 32 -5.25 3.78 10.08
CA LEU A 32 -6.17 2.73 10.55
C LEU A 32 -5.48 1.72 11.47
N GLU A 33 -4.23 1.38 11.19
CA GLU A 33 -3.40 0.55 12.08
C GLU A 33 -3.17 1.22 13.44
N LEU A 34 -2.93 2.54 13.46
CA LEU A 34 -2.82 3.34 14.69
C LEU A 34 -4.14 3.35 15.47
N ALA A 35 -5.30 3.44 14.79
CA ALA A 35 -6.59 3.34 15.45
C ALA A 35 -6.80 1.98 16.12
N VAL A 36 -6.32 0.88 15.51
CA VAL A 36 -6.31 -0.45 16.11
C VAL A 36 -5.39 -0.52 17.32
N ALA A 37 -4.19 0.05 17.22
CA ALA A 37 -3.22 0.07 18.32
C ALA A 37 -3.74 0.88 19.52
N SER A 38 -4.29 2.07 19.28
CA SER A 38 -4.94 2.90 20.32
C SER A 38 -6.09 2.14 20.97
N ALA A 39 -6.98 1.51 20.20
CA ALA A 39 -8.08 0.74 20.77
C ALA A 39 -7.61 -0.36 21.74
N LYS A 40 -6.53 -1.07 21.39
CA LYS A 40 -5.93 -2.10 22.26
C LYS A 40 -5.34 -1.50 23.53
N TYR A 41 -4.65 -0.37 23.41
CA TYR A 41 -4.06 0.35 24.54
C TYR A 41 -5.13 0.89 25.50
N ASP A 42 -6.20 1.46 24.95
CA ASP A 42 -7.30 2.09 25.68
C ASP A 42 -8.34 1.08 26.22
N GLY A 43 -8.18 -0.21 25.92
CA GLY A 43 -9.15 -1.26 26.30
C GLY A 43 -10.49 -1.18 25.56
N GLU A 44 -10.56 -0.47 24.43
CA GLU A 44 -11.75 -0.33 23.62
C GLU A 44 -11.98 -1.54 22.71
N ARG A 45 -13.24 -1.75 22.30
CA ARG A 45 -13.57 -2.76 21.27
C ARG A 45 -12.97 -2.36 19.92
N VAL A 46 -11.86 -3.00 19.56
CA VAL A 46 -11.07 -2.74 18.33
C VAL A 46 -11.94 -2.59 17.07
N PRO A 47 -12.87 -3.52 16.73
CA PRO A 47 -13.70 -3.35 15.52
C PRO A 47 -14.58 -2.08 15.54
N ASN A 48 -14.99 -1.60 16.72
CA ASN A 48 -15.79 -0.37 16.80
C ASN A 48 -14.93 0.86 16.57
N ARG A 49 -13.74 0.92 17.17
CA ARG A 49 -12.80 2.03 17.00
C ARG A 49 -12.31 2.13 15.55
N LEU A 50 -11.97 0.99 14.94
CA LEU A 50 -11.57 0.91 13.54
C LEU A 50 -12.67 1.42 12.59
N ARG A 51 -13.92 0.98 12.77
CA ARG A 51 -15.05 1.45 11.96
C ARG A 51 -15.29 2.95 12.08
N LYS A 52 -15.20 3.50 13.30
CA LYS A 52 -15.32 4.95 13.55
C LYS A 52 -14.21 5.73 12.84
N ALA A 53 -12.96 5.26 12.95
CA ALA A 53 -11.83 5.88 12.27
C ALA A 53 -12.01 5.86 10.73
N ALA A 54 -12.39 4.71 10.17
CA ALA A 54 -12.68 4.58 8.74
C ALA A 54 -13.84 5.50 8.31
N LYS A 55 -14.92 5.60 9.09
CA LYS A 55 -16.05 6.47 8.78
C LYS A 55 -15.63 7.95 8.74
N ALA A 56 -14.83 8.41 9.68
CA ALA A 56 -14.30 9.78 9.69
C ALA A 56 -13.39 10.04 8.49
N MET A 57 -12.61 9.04 8.10
CA MET A 57 -11.65 9.11 7.00
C MET A 57 -12.31 9.28 5.61
N LEU A 58 -13.56 8.81 5.40
CA LEU A 58 -14.27 8.95 4.12
C LEU A 58 -14.45 10.40 3.62
N ASN A 59 -14.33 11.38 4.50
CA ASN A 59 -14.41 12.80 4.18
C ASN A 59 -13.11 13.39 3.63
N VAL A 60 -11.98 12.70 3.84
CA VAL A 60 -10.64 13.19 3.51
C VAL A 60 -9.87 12.23 2.61
N VAL A 61 -10.54 11.19 2.10
CA VAL A 61 -9.97 10.26 1.13
C VAL A 61 -10.27 10.69 -0.28
N TYR A 62 -9.23 10.83 -1.09
CA TYR A 62 -9.31 11.35 -2.45
C TYR A 62 -9.28 10.23 -3.50
N ASP A 63 -8.41 9.24 -3.34
CA ASP A 63 -8.28 8.14 -4.28
C ASP A 63 -9.54 7.25 -4.26
N PRO A 64 -10.20 7.02 -5.42
CA PRO A 64 -11.43 6.25 -5.48
C PRO A 64 -11.29 4.79 -5.02
N LEU A 65 -10.13 4.17 -5.24
CA LEU A 65 -9.87 2.79 -4.82
C LEU A 65 -9.61 2.74 -3.32
N MET A 66 -8.81 3.66 -2.77
CA MET A 66 -8.63 3.82 -1.34
C MET A 66 -9.98 4.05 -0.65
N ARG A 67 -10.85 4.89 -1.24
CA ARG A 67 -12.19 5.16 -0.71
C ARG A 67 -13.03 3.88 -0.61
N ARG A 68 -12.94 2.97 -1.58
CA ARG A 68 -13.62 1.67 -1.53
C ARG A 68 -13.14 0.80 -0.38
N PHE A 69 -11.82 0.75 -0.12
CA PHE A 69 -11.29 0.04 1.04
C PHE A 69 -11.82 0.63 2.35
N VAL A 70 -11.74 1.95 2.51
CA VAL A 70 -12.20 2.64 3.72
C VAL A 70 -13.70 2.47 3.94
N ASP A 71 -14.51 2.55 2.89
CA ASP A 71 -15.95 2.34 2.96
C ASP A 71 -16.28 0.91 3.42
N GLY A 72 -15.59 -0.09 2.84
CA GLY A 72 -15.71 -1.48 3.23
C GLY A 72 -15.32 -1.74 4.69
N ILE A 73 -14.28 -1.08 5.20
CA ILE A 73 -13.91 -1.15 6.62
C ILE A 73 -15.00 -0.51 7.49
N SER A 74 -15.51 0.66 7.11
CA SER A 74 -16.46 1.43 7.91
C SER A 74 -17.82 0.75 8.10
N SER A 75 -18.26 0.00 7.10
CA SER A 75 -19.60 -0.59 7.02
C SER A 75 -19.66 -2.08 7.38
N SER A 76 -18.52 -2.79 7.36
CA SER A 76 -18.46 -4.24 7.54
C SER A 76 -18.47 -4.69 9.01
N GLY A 77 -19.18 -5.79 9.29
CA GLY A 77 -19.05 -6.53 10.57
C GLY A 77 -17.68 -7.21 10.73
N LYS A 78 -16.91 -7.33 9.65
CA LYS A 78 -15.58 -7.95 9.56
C LYS A 78 -14.50 -6.90 9.30
N ALA A 79 -14.54 -5.78 10.03
CA ALA A 79 -13.68 -4.63 9.79
C ALA A 79 -12.16 -4.95 9.84
N LEU A 80 -11.75 -5.91 10.68
CA LEU A 80 -10.35 -6.35 10.75
C LEU A 80 -9.89 -7.10 9.48
N GLU A 81 -10.70 -8.03 8.97
CA GLU A 81 -10.42 -8.72 7.71
C GLU A 81 -10.29 -7.71 6.55
N LYS A 82 -11.15 -6.67 6.54
CA LYS A 82 -11.07 -5.60 5.54
C LYS A 82 -9.83 -4.71 5.67
N LEU A 83 -9.33 -4.51 6.89
CA LEU A 83 -8.04 -3.84 7.09
C LEU A 83 -6.88 -4.69 6.57
N ASP A 84 -6.93 -6.01 6.77
CA ASP A 84 -5.90 -6.93 6.27
C ASP A 84 -5.87 -6.96 4.73
N GLU A 85 -7.03 -6.91 4.07
CA GLU A 85 -7.11 -6.74 2.60
C GLU A 85 -6.42 -5.46 2.12
N LEU A 86 -6.65 -4.34 2.80
CA LEU A 86 -6.00 -3.06 2.48
C LEU A 86 -4.48 -3.12 2.71
N LYS A 87 -4.04 -3.73 3.82
CA LYS A 87 -2.60 -3.92 4.11
C LYS A 87 -1.92 -4.78 3.05
N ALA A 88 -2.55 -5.87 2.63
CA ALA A 88 -2.04 -6.72 1.56
C ALA A 88 -1.93 -5.94 0.24
N TYR A 89 -2.92 -5.11 -0.08
CA TYR A 89 -2.85 -4.25 -1.26
C TYR A 89 -1.69 -3.24 -1.18
N ARG A 90 -1.55 -2.52 -0.06
CA ARG A 90 -0.44 -1.61 0.20
C ARG A 90 0.91 -2.32 0.04
N ASP A 91 1.07 -3.48 0.65
CA ASP A 91 2.33 -4.23 0.61
C ASP A 91 2.63 -4.71 -0.81
N SER A 92 1.60 -5.09 -1.59
CA SER A 92 1.77 -5.43 -3.00
C SER A 92 2.28 -4.23 -3.85
N LEU A 93 1.84 -3.01 -3.54
CA LEU A 93 2.34 -1.80 -4.20
C LEU A 93 3.82 -1.56 -3.87
N VAL A 94 4.17 -1.66 -2.59
CA VAL A 94 5.56 -1.53 -2.12
C VAL A 94 6.45 -2.58 -2.78
N THR A 95 6.03 -3.84 -2.81
CA THR A 95 6.74 -4.93 -3.47
C THR A 95 6.94 -4.67 -4.96
N LYS A 96 5.91 -4.19 -5.68
CA LYS A 96 6.04 -3.85 -7.11
C LYS A 96 7.10 -2.77 -7.33
N VAL A 97 7.08 -1.69 -6.54
CA VAL A 97 8.06 -0.60 -6.69
C VAL A 97 9.46 -1.06 -6.28
N ALA A 98 9.59 -1.85 -5.22
CA ALA A 98 10.87 -2.42 -4.79
C ALA A 98 11.48 -3.33 -5.86
N ASN A 99 10.66 -4.19 -6.49
CA ASN A 99 11.10 -5.01 -7.63
C ASN A 99 11.58 -4.17 -8.80
N GLU A 100 10.91 -3.04 -9.11
CA GLU A 100 11.36 -2.15 -10.17
C GLU A 100 12.69 -1.46 -9.83
N PHE A 101 12.95 -1.13 -8.56
CA PHE A 101 14.28 -0.67 -8.15
C PHE A 101 15.35 -1.75 -8.30
N THR A 102 15.08 -2.98 -7.84
CA THR A 102 16.01 -4.11 -8.00
C THR A 102 16.29 -4.42 -9.46
N GLU A 103 15.29 -4.26 -10.34
CA GLU A 103 15.48 -4.44 -11.78
C GLU A 103 16.34 -3.31 -12.36
N ALA A 104 16.05 -2.05 -12.01
CA ALA A 104 16.80 -0.91 -12.49
C ALA A 104 18.28 -0.94 -12.08
N GLU A 105 18.62 -1.51 -10.92
CA GLU A 105 20.01 -1.66 -10.46
C GLU A 105 20.87 -2.58 -11.35
N LYS A 106 20.24 -3.43 -12.16
CA LYS A 106 20.97 -4.27 -13.13
C LYS A 106 21.48 -3.49 -14.33
N PHE A 107 21.00 -2.26 -14.52
CA PHE A 107 21.33 -1.40 -15.65
C PHE A 107 22.21 -0.24 -15.19
N GLY A 108 23.26 0.06 -15.95
CA GLY A 108 24.11 1.24 -15.71
C GLY A 108 23.49 2.55 -16.23
N ASP A 109 22.45 2.45 -17.05
CA ASP A 109 21.77 3.59 -17.67
C ASP A 109 20.23 3.49 -17.55
N VAL A 110 19.60 4.63 -17.26
CA VAL A 110 18.15 4.73 -17.12
C VAL A 110 17.45 4.54 -18.47
N GLY A 111 18.06 4.97 -19.57
CA GLY A 111 17.54 4.76 -20.93
C GLY A 111 17.49 3.29 -21.32
N GLU A 112 18.53 2.52 -20.99
CA GLU A 112 18.55 1.05 -21.13
C GLU A 112 17.46 0.37 -20.33
N TYR A 113 17.34 0.70 -19.04
CA TYR A 113 16.26 0.16 -18.19
C TYR A 113 14.87 0.47 -18.77
N ARG A 114 14.63 1.70 -19.25
CA ARG A 114 13.34 2.10 -19.84
C ARG A 114 13.01 1.31 -21.11
N ARG A 115 14.00 1.09 -21.99
CA ARG A 115 13.82 0.25 -23.19
C ARG A 115 13.47 -1.18 -22.80
N HIS A 116 14.25 -1.79 -21.91
CA HIS A 116 13.99 -3.15 -21.42
C HIS A 116 12.59 -3.28 -20.77
N ARG A 117 12.19 -2.29 -19.95
CA ARG A 117 10.85 -2.26 -19.35
C ARG A 117 9.74 -2.18 -20.39
N ALA A 118 9.91 -1.38 -21.44
CA ALA A 118 8.91 -1.27 -22.51
C ALA A 118 8.74 -2.60 -23.26
N GLU A 119 9.84 -3.29 -23.57
CA GLU A 119 9.84 -4.62 -24.20
C GLU A 119 9.10 -5.65 -23.33
N ARG A 120 9.38 -5.71 -22.02
CA ARG A 120 8.67 -6.58 -21.07
C ARG A 120 7.16 -6.29 -21.03
N MET A 121 6.77 -5.02 -21.07
CA MET A 121 5.36 -4.63 -21.05
C MET A 121 4.63 -5.04 -22.33
N MET A 122 5.29 -4.96 -23.49
CA MET A 122 4.71 -5.41 -24.76
C MET A 122 4.51 -6.92 -24.81
N GLN A 123 5.46 -7.69 -24.28
CA GLN A 123 5.38 -9.16 -24.24
C GLN A 123 4.28 -9.68 -23.31
N ASN A 124 4.01 -8.99 -22.20
CA ASN A 124 2.96 -9.37 -21.25
C ASN A 124 1.55 -8.92 -21.68
N ALA A 125 1.44 -8.11 -22.73
CA ALA A 125 0.18 -7.60 -23.27
C ALA A 125 -0.29 -8.36 -24.53
N ALA A 126 0.54 -9.26 -25.07
CA ALA A 126 0.26 -10.16 -26.18
C ALA A 126 -0.16 -11.54 -25.67
#